data_AF-A0A2N0TTH5-F1
#
_entry.id   AF-A0A2N0TTH5-F1
#
_cell.length_a   1.000
_cell.length_b   1.000
_cell.length_c   1.000
_cell.angle_alpha   90.00
_cell.angle_beta   90.00
_cell.angle_gamma   90.00
#
_symmetry.space_group_name_H-M   'P 1'
#
loop_
_entity.id
_entity.type
_entity.pdbx_description
1 polymer ?
#
loop_
_entity_poly.entity_id
_entity_poly.type
_entity_poly.pdbx_seq_one_letter_code
_entity_poly.pdbx_strand_id
1 'polypeptide(L)'
;MNLREWFLEFFREKEYYSINKESFKNELSNTFKVITNHDLVQIKKVITSWEDVVKIEDLSKGLLLQDSEIFYDIDNLISRVKEIISEDYKDSYFRSQKEKWDFQYSFNSLNDHYKGTLFISNSMTYPNDQNFGDVIYHLLAIRKKDNIFYLWDLLDKDF
;
A
#
# COMPACT_ATOMS: atom_id res chain seq x y z
N MET A 1 1.21 -22.35 -18.37
CA MET A 1 0.93 -21.55 -17.18
C MET A 1 -0.48 -21.01 -17.29
N ASN A 2 -1.33 -21.24 -16.30
CA ASN A 2 -2.71 -20.72 -16.35
C ASN A 2 -2.73 -19.23 -15.95
N LEU A 3 -3.77 -18.49 -16.35
CA LEU A 3 -3.89 -17.04 -16.09
C LEU A 3 -3.79 -16.71 -14.59
N ARG A 4 -4.31 -17.59 -13.73
CA ARG A 4 -4.25 -17.45 -12.27
C ARG A 4 -2.84 -17.65 -11.73
N GLU A 5 -2.10 -18.64 -12.20
CA GLU A 5 -0.70 -18.87 -11.82
C GLU A 5 0.15 -17.67 -12.19
N TRP A 6 -0.04 -17.10 -13.38
CA TRP A 6 0.67 -15.89 -13.77
C TRP A 6 0.25 -14.65 -12.98
N PHE A 7 -1.05 -14.50 -12.70
CA PHE A 7 -1.59 -13.44 -11.83
C PHE A 7 -0.92 -13.51 -10.46
N LEU A 8 -0.90 -14.69 -9.84
CA LEU A 8 -0.27 -14.94 -8.56
C LEU A 8 1.27 -14.81 -8.63
N GLU A 9 1.91 -15.15 -9.75
CA GLU A 9 3.36 -14.96 -9.96
C GLU A 9 3.76 -13.49 -10.04
N PHE A 10 2.98 -12.64 -10.72
CA PHE A 10 3.23 -11.21 -10.74
C PHE A 10 3.25 -10.61 -9.33
N PHE A 11 2.45 -11.16 -8.41
CA PHE A 11 2.47 -10.76 -7.00
C PHE A 11 3.43 -11.56 -6.12
N ARG A 12 3.95 -12.72 -6.57
CA ARG A 12 5.03 -13.41 -5.84
C ARG A 12 6.29 -12.54 -5.78
N GLU A 13 6.46 -11.65 -6.75
CA GLU A 13 7.47 -10.57 -6.75
C GLU A 13 7.09 -9.39 -5.84
N LYS A 14 5.95 -9.41 -5.12
CA LYS A 14 5.42 -8.25 -4.37
C LYS A 14 4.65 -8.61 -3.07
N GLU A 15 4.89 -9.77 -2.46
CA GLU A 15 4.16 -10.33 -1.30
C GLU A 15 2.65 -9.96 -1.19
N TYR A 16 1.75 -10.90 -1.49
CA TYR A 16 0.30 -10.63 -1.50
C TYR A 16 -0.52 -11.54 -0.59
N TYR A 17 -1.74 -11.08 -0.28
CA TYR A 17 -2.76 -11.84 0.41
C TYR A 17 -4.05 -11.86 -0.42
N SER A 18 -4.68 -13.03 -0.54
CA SER A 18 -6.03 -13.13 -1.12
C SER A 18 -7.04 -12.81 -0.03
N ILE A 19 -7.79 -11.73 -0.19
CA ILE A 19 -8.78 -11.28 0.79
C ILE A 19 -10.19 -11.45 0.20
N ASN A 20 -11.13 -11.92 1.03
CA ASN A 20 -12.56 -11.90 0.68
C ASN A 20 -13.04 -10.44 0.58
N LYS A 21 -13.70 -10.07 -0.53
CA LYS A 21 -14.23 -8.71 -0.84
C LYS A 21 -14.97 -8.04 0.31
N GLU A 22 -15.65 -8.79 1.18
CA GLU A 22 -16.41 -8.22 2.31
C GLU A 22 -15.52 -7.74 3.46
N SER A 23 -14.43 -8.44 3.76
CA SER A 23 -13.45 -8.03 4.78
C SER A 23 -12.71 -6.77 4.32
N PHE A 24 -12.39 -6.71 3.03
CA PHE A 24 -11.63 -5.60 2.44
C PHE A 24 -12.46 -4.31 2.29
N LYS A 25 -13.77 -4.39 2.04
CA LYS A 25 -14.62 -3.19 1.88
C LYS A 25 -14.77 -2.35 3.15
N ASN A 26 -14.65 -2.96 4.32
CA ASN A 26 -14.68 -2.24 5.60
C ASN A 26 -13.31 -1.62 5.97
N GLU A 27 -12.27 -1.93 5.19
CA GLU A 27 -10.88 -1.55 5.43
C GLU A 27 -10.44 -0.34 4.58
N LEU A 28 -11.13 -0.01 3.49
CA LEU A 28 -10.68 1.03 2.56
C LEU A 28 -11.23 2.41 2.95
N SER A 29 -10.35 3.27 3.46
CA SER A 29 -10.62 4.70 3.49
C SER A 29 -10.00 5.34 2.24
N ASN A 30 -10.84 5.73 1.28
CA ASN A 30 -10.45 6.37 0.02
C ASN A 30 -9.68 5.47 -0.97
N THR A 31 -10.15 5.45 -2.21
CA THR A 31 -9.57 4.69 -3.33
C THR A 31 -9.23 5.63 -4.48
N PHE A 32 -8.13 5.39 -5.17
CA PHE A 32 -7.69 6.20 -6.32
C PHE A 32 -6.93 5.34 -7.34
N LYS A 33 -6.94 5.73 -8.62
CA LYS A 33 -6.11 5.07 -9.66
C LYS A 33 -4.80 5.78 -9.90
N VAL A 34 -4.86 7.11 -9.99
CA VAL A 34 -3.69 7.98 -10.15
C VAL A 34 -3.62 8.85 -8.91
N ILE A 35 -2.46 8.92 -8.27
CA ILE A 35 -2.30 9.76 -7.09
C ILE A 35 -2.42 11.24 -7.45
N THR A 36 -3.33 11.94 -6.78
CA THR A 36 -3.57 13.37 -6.97
C THR A 36 -3.12 14.18 -5.76
N ASN A 37 -3.05 15.50 -5.91
CA ASN A 37 -2.81 16.41 -4.79
C ASN A 37 -3.88 16.28 -3.69
N HIS A 38 -5.13 15.95 -4.07
CA HIS A 38 -6.19 15.72 -3.08
C HIS A 38 -5.86 14.49 -2.22
N ASP A 39 -5.43 13.39 -2.84
CA ASP A 39 -5.09 12.15 -2.12
C ASP A 39 -3.89 12.34 -1.20
N LEU A 40 -2.86 13.06 -1.67
CA LEU A 40 -1.69 13.44 -0.88
C LEU A 40 -2.08 14.28 0.35
N VAL A 41 -3.02 15.21 0.20
CA VAL A 41 -3.56 15.99 1.33
C VAL A 41 -4.31 15.10 2.31
N GLN A 42 -5.07 14.10 1.85
CA GLN A 42 -5.76 13.17 2.74
C GLN A 42 -4.77 12.29 3.51
N ILE A 43 -3.76 11.74 2.84
CA ILE A 43 -2.67 10.97 3.47
C ILE A 43 -1.98 11.82 4.53
N LYS A 44 -1.61 13.06 4.19
CA LYS A 44 -1.01 14.02 5.12
C LYS A 44 -1.88 14.23 6.35
N LYS A 45 -3.18 14.51 6.15
CA LYS A 45 -4.13 14.72 7.25
C LYS A 45 -4.20 13.52 8.19
N VAL A 46 -4.30 12.30 7.65
CA VAL A 46 -4.32 11.06 8.44
C VAL A 46 -3.07 10.96 9.31
N ILE A 47 -1.88 11.08 8.72
CA ILE A 47 -0.61 10.94 9.44
C ILE A 47 -0.46 12.02 10.53
N THR A 48 -0.84 13.28 10.23
CA THR A 48 -0.76 14.37 11.22
C THR A 48 -1.71 14.18 12.40
N SER A 49 -2.85 13.52 12.18
CA SER A 49 -3.88 13.34 13.21
C SER A 49 -3.55 12.28 14.25
N TRP A 50 -2.52 11.46 14.01
CA TRP A 50 -2.17 10.36 14.90
C TRP A 50 -1.37 10.80 16.13
N GLU A 51 -1.66 10.10 17.22
CA GLU A 51 -0.77 9.97 18.36
C GLU A 51 0.47 9.15 17.98
N ASP A 52 1.56 9.37 18.71
CA ASP A 52 2.79 8.63 18.52
C ASP A 52 2.62 7.15 18.87
N VAL A 53 3.20 6.28 18.05
CA VAL A 53 3.20 4.85 18.35
C VAL A 53 4.14 4.53 19.50
N VAL A 54 3.72 3.58 20.34
CA VAL A 54 4.56 3.09 21.46
C VAL A 54 5.83 2.42 20.94
N LYS A 55 5.70 1.63 19.85
CA LYS A 55 6.79 0.89 19.21
C LYS A 55 6.83 1.14 17.70
N ILE A 56 8.02 1.42 17.18
CA ILE A 56 8.24 1.63 15.74
C ILE A 56 8.26 0.32 14.98
N GLU A 57 8.96 -0.68 15.49
CA GLU A 57 9.12 -1.97 14.82
C GLU A 57 7.91 -2.89 15.03
N ASP A 58 7.66 -3.76 14.06
CA ASP A 58 6.65 -4.81 14.13
C ASP A 58 7.10 -6.04 13.37
N LEU A 59 7.80 -6.94 14.07
CA LEU A 59 8.33 -8.19 13.52
C LEU A 59 7.22 -9.07 12.92
N SER A 60 5.99 -8.99 13.45
CA SER A 60 4.87 -9.78 12.94
C SER A 60 4.41 -9.35 11.56
N LYS A 61 4.79 -8.12 11.15
CA LYS A 61 4.46 -7.51 9.86
C LYS A 61 5.71 -7.20 9.03
N GLY A 62 6.87 -7.72 9.42
CA GLY A 62 8.14 -7.48 8.72
C GLY A 62 8.64 -6.03 8.77
N LEU A 63 8.10 -5.18 9.66
CA LEU A 63 8.48 -3.76 9.74
C LEU A 63 9.71 -3.59 10.64
N LEU A 64 10.90 -3.82 10.10
CA LEU A 64 12.19 -3.64 10.80
C LEU A 64 12.66 -2.19 10.70
N LEU A 65 13.23 -1.62 11.77
CA LEU A 65 13.66 -0.22 11.76
C LEU A 65 14.74 0.07 10.72
N GLN A 66 15.66 -0.89 10.52
CA GLN A 66 16.77 -0.77 9.57
C GLN A 66 16.31 -0.61 8.11
N ASP A 67 15.11 -1.09 7.78
CA ASP A 67 14.54 -1.04 6.43
C ASP A 67 13.67 0.21 6.22
N SER A 68 13.54 1.05 7.25
CA SER A 68 12.74 2.27 7.18
C SER A 68 13.53 3.48 6.68
N GLU A 69 12.91 4.26 5.81
CA GLU A 69 13.32 5.62 5.47
C GLU A 69 12.77 6.58 6.55
N ILE A 70 13.66 7.42 7.11
CA ILE A 70 13.33 8.32 8.23
C ILE A 70 13.14 9.74 7.72
N PHE A 71 12.02 10.36 8.09
CA PHE A 71 11.67 11.74 7.73
C PHE A 71 11.39 12.56 8.99
N TYR A 72 11.93 13.78 9.03
CA TYR A 72 11.65 14.77 10.08
C TYR A 72 10.64 15.84 9.63
N ASP A 73 10.36 15.87 8.33
CA ASP A 73 9.43 16.81 7.71
C ASP A 73 8.38 16.03 6.92
N ILE A 74 7.11 16.40 7.11
CA ILE A 74 6.00 15.68 6.52
C ILE A 74 5.87 15.95 5.01
N ASP A 75 6.28 17.11 4.51
CA ASP A 75 6.19 17.40 3.08
C ASP A 75 7.23 16.58 2.29
N ASN A 76 8.39 16.32 2.87
CA ASN A 76 9.36 15.36 2.34
C ASN A 76 8.80 13.93 2.34
N LEU A 77 8.16 13.48 3.43
CA LEU A 77 7.48 12.18 3.49
C LEU A 77 6.43 12.05 2.38
N ILE A 78 5.56 13.05 2.22
CA ILE A 78 4.49 13.03 1.22
C ILE A 78 5.05 13.05 -0.21
N SER A 79 6.18 13.73 -0.44
CA SER A 79 6.88 13.68 -1.72
C SER A 79 7.38 12.27 -2.02
N ARG A 80 8.00 11.59 -1.04
CA ARG A 80 8.44 10.19 -1.20
C ARG A 80 7.28 9.22 -1.44
N VAL A 81 6.17 9.38 -0.72
CA VAL A 81 4.94 8.60 -0.94
C VAL A 81 4.45 8.73 -2.38
N LYS A 82 4.43 9.96 -2.92
CA LYS A 82 4.05 10.22 -4.31
C LYS A 82 4.97 9.49 -5.29
N GLU A 83 6.28 9.51 -5.06
CA GLU A 83 7.27 8.85 -5.90
C GLU A 83 7.01 7.34 -5.98
N ILE A 84 6.95 6.65 -4.83
CA ILE A 84 6.74 5.19 -4.74
C ILE A 84 5.45 4.77 -5.47
N ILE A 85 4.35 5.50 -5.22
CA ILE A 85 3.07 5.21 -5.88
C ILE A 85 3.14 5.47 -7.39
N SER A 86 3.87 6.51 -7.82
CA SER A 86 4.02 6.82 -9.24
C SER A 86 4.91 5.80 -9.96
N GLU A 87 5.90 5.23 -9.28
CA GLU A 87 6.73 4.15 -9.78
C GLU A 87 5.89 2.90 -9.99
N ASP A 88 5.17 2.46 -8.96
CA ASP A 88 4.30 1.28 -9.06
C ASP A 88 3.17 1.45 -10.09
N TYR A 89 2.61 2.66 -10.21
CA TYR A 89 1.55 2.98 -11.17
C TYR A 89 1.97 2.70 -12.61
N LYS A 90 3.21 3.02 -12.99
CA LYS A 90 3.69 2.82 -14.36
C LYS A 90 3.61 1.34 -14.72
N ASP A 91 4.16 0.48 -13.87
CA ASP A 91 4.20 -0.96 -14.11
C ASP A 91 2.82 -1.58 -14.06
N SER A 92 2.02 -1.19 -13.05
CA SER A 92 0.64 -1.62 -12.90
C SER A 92 -0.21 -1.25 -14.11
N TYR A 93 -0.07 -0.02 -14.62
CA TYR A 93 -0.81 0.47 -15.79
C TYR A 93 -0.47 -0.31 -17.07
N PHE A 94 0.82 -0.49 -17.38
CA PHE A 94 1.19 -1.22 -18.60
C PHE A 94 0.72 -2.68 -18.55
N ARG A 95 0.82 -3.32 -17.38
CA ARG A 95 0.32 -4.69 -17.19
C ARG A 95 -1.20 -4.76 -17.27
N SER A 96 -1.91 -3.81 -16.68
CA SER A 96 -3.38 -3.78 -16.70
C SER A 96 -3.92 -3.68 -18.13
N GLN A 97 -3.27 -2.87 -18.99
CA GLN A 97 -3.63 -2.74 -20.40
C GLN A 97 -3.38 -4.03 -21.19
N LYS A 98 -2.19 -4.62 -21.00
CA LYS A 98 -1.77 -5.84 -21.72
C LYS A 98 -2.69 -7.03 -21.38
N GLU A 99 -3.06 -7.16 -20.11
CA GLU A 99 -3.67 -8.37 -19.57
C GLU A 99 -5.19 -8.20 -19.34
N LYS A 100 -5.70 -6.99 -19.58
CA LYS A 100 -7.11 -6.57 -19.42
C LYS A 100 -7.60 -6.68 -17.97
N TRP A 101 -6.75 -6.27 -17.03
CA TRP A 101 -7.06 -6.24 -15.60
C TRP A 101 -7.40 -4.83 -15.18
N ASP A 102 -8.10 -4.68 -14.05
CA ASP A 102 -8.26 -3.41 -13.39
C ASP A 102 -7.42 -3.35 -12.11
N PHE A 103 -7.03 -2.14 -11.71
CA PHE A 103 -6.33 -1.92 -10.46
C PHE A 103 -6.73 -0.59 -9.81
N GLN A 104 -6.54 -0.51 -8.51
CA GLN A 104 -6.80 0.68 -7.72
C GLN A 104 -5.92 0.67 -6.46
N TYR A 105 -5.48 1.85 -6.06
CA TYR A 105 -4.84 2.08 -4.79
C TYR A 105 -5.86 2.44 -3.73
N SER A 106 -5.46 2.20 -2.50
CA SER A 106 -6.22 2.53 -1.30
C SER A 106 -5.27 2.77 -0.15
N PHE A 107 -5.75 3.46 0.88
CA PHE A 107 -5.02 3.53 2.13
C PHE A 107 -5.93 3.22 3.31
N ASN A 108 -5.37 2.57 4.33
CA ASN A 108 -6.10 2.14 5.52
C ASN A 108 -5.33 2.53 6.79
N SER A 109 -6.04 3.19 7.71
CA SER A 109 -5.60 3.49 9.08
C SER A 109 -6.62 3.10 10.15
N LEU A 110 -7.75 2.48 9.77
CA LEU A 110 -8.98 2.37 10.56
C LEU A 110 -9.14 1.04 11.30
N ASN A 111 -8.37 0.01 10.97
CA ASN A 111 -8.48 -1.29 11.65
C ASN A 111 -7.71 -1.27 12.99
N ASP A 112 -8.33 -1.81 14.04
CA ASP A 112 -7.71 -2.00 15.37
C ASP A 112 -6.37 -2.78 15.29
N HIS A 113 -6.22 -3.64 14.28
CA HIS A 113 -4.99 -4.40 14.01
C HIS A 113 -3.80 -3.55 13.52
N TYR A 114 -4.04 -2.34 13.03
CA TYR A 114 -3.04 -1.46 12.43
C TYR A 114 -2.95 -0.10 13.13
N LYS A 115 -3.43 0.02 14.36
CA LYS A 115 -3.43 1.28 15.12
C LYS A 115 -2.05 1.96 15.06
N GLY A 116 -2.00 3.17 14.51
CA GLY A 116 -0.78 3.97 14.32
C GLY A 116 0.10 3.57 13.14
N THR A 117 -0.40 2.74 12.22
CA THR A 117 0.24 2.41 10.93
C THR A 117 -0.72 2.70 9.78
N LEU A 118 -0.24 3.40 8.75
CA LEU A 118 -0.96 3.61 7.49
C LEU A 118 -0.34 2.67 6.49
N PHE A 119 -1.15 1.76 5.96
CA PHE A 119 -0.78 1.01 4.78
C PHE A 119 -1.38 1.71 3.58
N ILE A 120 -0.58 1.86 2.53
CA ILE A 120 -1.09 2.12 1.19
C ILE A 120 -0.94 0.80 0.43
N SER A 121 -2.02 0.38 -0.21
CA SER A 121 -2.11 -0.92 -0.89
C SER A 121 -2.61 -0.72 -2.31
N ASN A 122 -2.18 -1.60 -3.20
CA ASN A 122 -2.73 -1.71 -4.54
C ASN A 122 -3.52 -3.01 -4.63
N SER A 123 -4.73 -2.93 -5.16
CA SER A 123 -5.58 -4.09 -5.45
C SER A 123 -5.74 -4.23 -6.95
N MET A 124 -5.58 -5.43 -7.48
CA MET A 124 -5.90 -5.77 -8.86
C MET A 124 -7.06 -6.76 -8.91
N THR A 125 -7.93 -6.54 -9.89
CA THR A 125 -9.15 -7.32 -10.09
C THR A 125 -9.24 -7.71 -11.56
N TYR A 126 -9.67 -8.94 -11.81
CA TYR A 126 -10.05 -9.36 -13.15
C TYR A 126 -11.53 -8.98 -13.40
N PRO A 127 -11.84 -7.97 -14.23
CA PRO A 127 -13.19 -7.42 -14.32
C PRO A 127 -14.23 -8.40 -14.89
N ASN A 128 -13.79 -9.39 -15.66
CA ASN A 128 -14.67 -10.30 -16.40
C ASN A 128 -14.85 -11.69 -15.74
N ASP A 129 -14.24 -11.95 -14.59
CA ASP A 129 -14.36 -13.26 -13.94
C ASP A 129 -14.20 -13.13 -12.41
N GLN A 130 -15.33 -13.26 -11.73
CA GLN A 130 -15.45 -13.15 -10.27
C GLN A 130 -14.85 -14.35 -9.53
N ASN A 131 -14.53 -15.45 -10.23
CA ASN A 131 -13.93 -16.64 -9.62
C ASN A 131 -12.46 -16.45 -9.25
N PHE A 132 -11.79 -15.41 -9.78
CA PHE A 132 -10.37 -15.17 -9.53
C PHE A 132 -10.08 -14.34 -8.26
N GLY A 133 -11.10 -13.75 -7.63
CA GLY A 133 -10.92 -12.88 -6.46
C GLY A 133 -10.16 -11.59 -6.77
N ASP A 134 -10.00 -10.75 -5.76
CA ASP A 134 -9.10 -9.59 -5.80
C ASP A 134 -7.76 -10.01 -5.18
N VAL A 135 -6.65 -9.56 -5.75
CA VAL A 135 -5.33 -9.67 -5.10
C VAL A 135 -4.85 -8.30 -4.67
N ILE A 136 -4.37 -8.24 -3.44
CA ILE A 136 -3.92 -7.03 -2.77
C ILE A 136 -2.52 -7.28 -2.23
N TYR A 137 -1.66 -6.28 -2.39
CA TYR A 137 -0.38 -6.20 -1.69
C TYR A 137 -0.24 -4.82 -1.04
N HIS A 138 0.54 -4.78 0.03
CA HIS A 138 0.92 -3.54 0.68
C HIS A 138 2.09 -2.93 -0.07
N LEU A 139 1.92 -1.70 -0.54
CA LEU A 139 2.94 -0.96 -1.27
C LEU A 139 3.91 -0.27 -0.30
N LEU A 140 3.37 0.36 0.74
CA LEU A 140 4.18 1.03 1.75
C LEU A 140 3.46 1.06 3.10
N ALA A 141 4.24 1.19 4.16
CA ALA A 141 3.76 1.41 5.53
C ALA A 141 4.34 2.69 6.12
N ILE A 142 3.57 3.40 6.92
CA ILE A 142 4.01 4.64 7.59
C ILE A 142 3.65 4.60 9.07
N ARG A 143 4.61 4.95 9.93
CA ARG A 143 4.41 5.17 11.36
C ARG A 143 4.98 6.52 11.79
N LYS A 144 4.47 7.04 12.91
CA LYS A 144 4.90 8.31 13.52
C LYS A 144 5.26 8.09 14.99
N LYS A 145 6.41 8.62 15.42
CA LYS A 145 6.79 8.68 16.83
C LYS A 145 7.67 9.89 17.11
N ASP A 146 7.40 10.62 18.18
CA ASP A 146 8.15 11.81 18.59
C ASP A 146 8.28 12.84 17.46
N ASN A 147 7.23 12.98 16.63
CA ASN A 147 7.21 13.78 15.39
C ASN A 147 8.22 13.36 14.29
N ILE A 148 8.78 12.16 14.39
CA ILE A 148 9.57 11.53 13.34
C ILE A 148 8.67 10.54 12.60
N PHE A 149 8.78 10.52 11.27
CA PHE A 149 8.03 9.62 10.41
C PHE A 149 8.94 8.52 9.87
N TYR A 150 8.44 7.29 9.90
CA TYR A 150 9.12 6.09 9.45
C TYR A 150 8.30 5.51 8.30
N LEU A 151 8.92 5.41 7.13
CA LEU A 151 8.32 4.86 5.93
C LEU A 151 9.02 3.57 5.55
N TRP A 152 8.26 2.50 5.36
CA TRP A 152 8.74 1.27 4.75
C TRP A 152 8.21 1.23 3.33
N ASP A 153 9.13 1.17 2.38
CA ASP A 153 8.85 0.83 0.99
C ASP A 153 8.81 -0.70 0.91
N LEU A 154 7.62 -1.26 0.72
CA LEU A 154 7.36 -2.70 0.77
C LEU A 154 7.34 -3.34 -0.62
N LEU A 155 7.63 -2.57 -1.66
CA LEU A 155 8.01 -3.16 -2.94
C LEU A 155 9.30 -3.93 -2.73
N ASP A 156 9.31 -5.22 -3.11
CA ASP A 156 10.51 -6.05 -3.06
C ASP A 156 11.70 -5.28 -3.64
N LYS A 157 12.61 -4.86 -2.77
CA LYS A 157 13.93 -4.40 -3.18
C LYS A 157 14.76 -5.66 -3.28
N ASP A 158 15.02 -6.10 -4.51
CA ASP A 158 15.87 -7.25 -4.81
C ASP A 158 17.04 -7.33 -3.80
N PHE A 159 17.06 -8.38 -2.98
CA PHE A 159 18.21 -8.81 -2.19
C PHE A 159 19.01 -9.87 -2.95
#